data_AF-N1ZVY8-F1
#
_entry.id   AF-N1ZVY8-F1
#
_cell.length_a   1.000
_cell.length_b   1.000
_cell.length_c   1.000
_cell.angle_alpha   90.00
_cell.angle_beta   90.00
_cell.angle_gamma   90.00
#
_symmetry.space_group_name_H-M   'P 1'
#
loop_
_entity.id
_entity.type
_entity.pdbx_description
1 polymer ?
#
loop_
_entity_poly.entity_id
_entity_poly.type
_entity_poly.pdbx_seq_one_letter_code
_entity_poly.pdbx_strand_id
1 'polypeptide(L)'
;MTYMDVLEKWAIYSRYDREQTSFNLLSNAYGFHQIGKLIEMLLSEYDETGMLAVIYTKIQFENLLKETKITVWDVLSNPDAYRAEKDMYELFNTPIVTEAENDFIGRLNHIYLKITNGKLIGKDDGQIKQLFNSIEKVIESINRCNVDLFMKGGKINNVQNVSTKLYIFNTLAECLINIENAQDGIYFCFISASNSADCFFAFFLKSNGNIISVNDRVDEAYIGQHKNSRNGSWTEQKVDGIFPYDYIFNYSKRDYKGYASKYEINDEKLDLYNLGIEVFMPIVISMLLIVLKYTNKDVELPLHYLDSFLPENQLKIKNHKLMVIGKSNLIVSHNNVDISFDNQKILSGDYAEEFNFHNKKNINYKETGYFTNDNQLMVDLWGEGFVFDPTTIFKSNNISCLMDKENESYIPEFIGTEKRMRLQVYKEARMQLAEYIKEKIYQAWVDYGKTEKIKEWYQQSLLSNKEFIYRMLMKYEEEIENGIKSELSCGWRRSDGSINIYITRNDDYPFGHMLSSDGIIGCTRKRDGWKWLCNVTGCVCNMWFVIAPQTWEQLELLTNQEVPKIVKGWNVDGRSYYGNPLLDSTDAVASVGTPFEHNNSYSSDDKLKDAYYDFKVAFGFSKRGWNKIMKELKEQ
;
A
#
# COMPACT_ATOMS: atom_id res chain seq x y z
N MET A 1 46.96 6.09 19.17
CA MET A 1 45.95 6.78 18.36
C MET A 1 45.05 5.71 17.78
N THR A 2 43.76 5.79 18.04
CA THR A 2 42.73 4.86 17.55
C THR A 2 41.98 5.45 16.35
N TYR A 3 41.12 4.67 15.69
CA TYR A 3 40.20 5.20 14.68
C TYR A 3 39.25 6.25 15.25
N MET A 4 38.76 6.01 16.48
CA MET A 4 37.90 6.98 17.17
C MET A 4 38.63 8.30 17.45
N ASP A 5 39.91 8.27 17.82
CA ASP A 5 40.68 9.50 18.03
C ASP A 5 40.77 10.35 16.74
N VAL A 6 40.80 9.71 15.56
CA VAL A 6 40.78 10.41 14.27
C VAL A 6 39.41 11.02 14.00
N LEU A 7 38.33 10.27 14.26
CA LEU A 7 36.95 10.74 14.07
C LEU A 7 36.57 11.86 15.05
N GLU A 8 37.05 11.83 16.29
CA GLU A 8 36.85 12.89 17.27
C GLU A 8 37.51 14.20 16.80
N LYS A 9 38.74 14.12 16.27
CA LYS A 9 39.42 15.28 15.69
C LYS A 9 38.69 15.81 14.46
N TRP A 10 38.16 14.93 13.62
CA TRP A 10 37.30 15.33 12.51
C TRP A 10 36.04 16.06 12.99
N ALA A 11 35.33 15.53 13.99
CA ALA A 11 34.12 16.16 14.53
C ALA A 11 34.40 17.59 15.06
N ILE A 12 35.56 17.80 15.68
CA ILE A 12 36.02 19.13 16.10
C ILE A 12 36.30 20.03 14.87
N TYR A 13 37.03 19.52 13.88
CA TYR A 13 37.35 20.26 12.65
C TYR A 13 36.08 20.69 11.90
N SER A 14 35.15 19.75 11.71
CA SER A 14 33.90 19.94 10.97
C SER A 14 32.82 20.66 11.77
N ARG A 15 33.08 20.93 13.08
CA ARG A 15 32.13 21.50 14.04
C ARG A 15 30.80 20.75 14.04
N TYR A 16 30.87 19.42 14.04
CA TYR A 16 29.68 18.58 13.99
C TYR A 16 28.87 18.72 15.28
N ASP A 17 27.61 19.12 15.13
CA ASP A 17 26.60 19.08 16.19
C ASP A 17 25.42 18.23 15.70
N ARG A 18 25.13 17.18 16.48
CA ARG A 18 24.08 16.19 16.17
C ARG A 18 22.69 16.82 16.12
N GLU A 19 22.45 17.84 16.93
CA GLU A 19 21.16 18.50 17.12
C GLU A 19 21.01 19.77 16.27
N GLN A 20 22.01 20.09 15.44
CA GLN A 20 21.96 21.27 14.58
C GLN A 20 20.86 21.12 13.52
N THR A 21 19.92 22.07 13.51
CA THR A 21 18.79 22.10 12.56
C THR A 21 18.83 23.27 11.57
N SER A 22 19.79 24.19 11.72
CA SER A 22 19.94 25.37 10.85
C SER A 22 21.36 25.51 10.32
N PHE A 23 21.50 25.80 9.02
CA PHE A 23 22.79 25.85 8.33
C PHE A 23 22.94 27.13 7.54
N ASN A 24 24.17 27.67 7.49
CA ASN A 24 24.49 28.77 6.59
C ASN A 24 24.76 28.21 5.19
N LEU A 25 23.90 28.57 4.22
CA LEU A 25 23.99 28.14 2.82
C LEU A 25 25.27 28.59 2.12
N LEU A 26 25.97 29.62 2.63
CA LEU A 26 27.25 30.09 2.09
C LEU A 26 28.46 29.38 2.72
N SER A 27 28.25 28.27 3.43
CA SER A 27 29.30 27.50 4.12
C SER A 27 29.14 26.01 3.88
N ASN A 28 30.21 25.25 4.13
CA ASN A 28 30.20 23.79 4.06
C ASN A 28 29.52 23.11 5.27
N ALA A 29 28.90 23.89 6.17
CA ALA A 29 28.33 23.37 7.42
C ALA A 29 27.27 22.28 7.20
N TYR A 30 26.43 22.42 6.16
CA TYR A 30 25.43 21.39 5.83
C TYR A 30 26.09 20.09 5.33
N GLY A 31 27.06 20.19 4.43
CA GLY A 31 27.80 19.02 3.94
C GLY A 31 28.55 18.30 5.06
N PHE A 32 29.21 19.03 5.96
CA PHE A 32 29.83 18.46 7.15
C PHE A 32 28.83 17.77 8.08
N HIS A 33 27.64 18.33 8.24
CA HIS A 33 26.59 17.68 9.03
C HIS A 33 26.10 16.38 8.39
N GLN A 34 25.91 16.34 7.07
CA GLN A 34 25.55 15.11 6.35
C GLN A 34 26.63 14.03 6.51
N ILE A 35 27.91 14.40 6.37
CA ILE A 35 29.05 13.49 6.60
C ILE A 35 29.01 12.94 8.03
N GLY A 36 28.79 13.80 9.03
CA GLY A 36 28.68 13.39 10.43
C GLY A 36 27.52 12.42 10.68
N LYS A 37 26.35 12.63 10.07
CA LYS A 37 25.22 11.69 10.14
C LYS A 37 25.55 10.33 9.52
N LEU A 38 26.27 10.31 8.39
CA LEU A 38 26.70 9.04 7.79
C LEU A 38 27.74 8.32 8.65
N ILE A 39 28.66 9.05 9.29
CA ILE A 39 29.62 8.50 10.26
C ILE A 39 28.88 7.84 11.44
N GLU A 40 27.86 8.49 12.01
CA GLU A 40 27.03 7.92 13.07
C GLU A 40 26.37 6.59 12.62
N MET A 41 25.84 6.56 11.40
CA MET A 41 25.22 5.36 10.83
C MET A 41 26.26 4.25 10.57
N LEU A 42 27.44 4.58 10.04
CA LEU A 42 28.52 3.62 9.81
C LEU A 42 28.97 2.97 11.11
N LEU A 43 29.14 3.76 12.17
CA LEU A 43 29.56 3.28 13.49
C LEU A 43 28.50 2.39 14.14
N SER A 44 27.22 2.77 14.06
CA SER A 44 26.14 2.04 14.72
C SER A 44 25.72 0.78 13.95
N GLU A 45 25.64 0.86 12.62
CA GLU A 45 25.07 -0.22 11.81
C GLU A 45 26.13 -1.15 11.23
N TYR A 46 27.26 -0.64 10.72
CA TYR A 46 28.19 -1.43 9.89
C TYR A 46 29.47 -1.85 10.61
N ASP A 47 30.10 -0.94 11.34
CA ASP A 47 31.43 -1.16 11.90
C ASP A 47 31.68 -0.29 13.14
N GLU A 48 31.47 -0.87 14.32
CA GLU A 48 31.68 -0.22 15.62
C GLU A 48 33.14 0.15 15.88
N THR A 49 34.10 -0.44 15.16
CA THR A 49 35.53 -0.13 15.34
C THR A 49 35.89 1.25 14.76
N GLY A 50 35.10 1.76 13.82
CA GLY A 50 35.35 3.02 13.13
C GLY A 50 36.28 2.96 11.93
N MET A 51 36.73 1.77 11.51
CA MET A 51 37.57 1.58 10.33
C MET A 51 36.88 2.14 9.07
N LEU A 52 35.62 1.75 8.82
CA LEU A 52 34.84 2.25 7.67
C LEU A 52 34.61 3.76 7.74
N ALA A 53 34.28 4.27 8.93
CA ALA A 53 34.01 5.68 9.14
C ALA A 53 35.24 6.55 8.88
N VAL A 54 36.43 6.12 9.33
CA VAL A 54 37.69 6.84 9.07
C VAL A 54 38.01 6.90 7.58
N ILE A 55 37.88 5.77 6.88
CA ILE A 55 38.08 5.70 5.42
C ILE A 55 37.13 6.66 4.70
N TYR A 56 35.83 6.60 5.03
CA TYR A 56 34.82 7.50 4.47
C TYR A 56 35.20 8.97 4.70
N THR A 57 35.56 9.31 5.93
CA THR A 57 35.90 10.69 6.32
C THR A 57 37.10 11.22 5.54
N LYS A 58 38.15 10.41 5.37
CA LYS A 58 39.33 10.77 4.58
C LYS A 58 38.97 11.12 3.14
N ILE A 59 38.12 10.31 2.51
CA ILE A 59 37.68 10.52 1.12
C ILE A 59 36.93 11.85 0.99
N GLN A 60 35.98 12.11 1.89
CA GLN A 60 35.20 13.33 1.88
C GLN A 60 36.08 14.56 2.10
N PHE A 61 37.05 14.46 3.00
CA PHE A 61 38.05 15.50 3.18
C PHE A 61 38.89 15.73 1.91
N GLU A 62 39.38 14.67 1.24
CA GLU A 62 40.09 14.81 -0.03
C GLU A 62 39.24 15.46 -1.13
N ASN A 63 37.94 15.16 -1.19
CA ASN A 63 37.01 15.76 -2.16
C ASN A 63 36.79 17.24 -1.86
N LEU A 64 36.58 17.60 -0.58
CA LEU A 64 36.50 18.99 -0.12
C LEU A 64 37.72 19.81 -0.57
N LEU A 65 38.93 19.26 -0.39
CA LEU A 65 40.16 19.94 -0.79
C LEU A 65 40.24 20.16 -2.31
N LYS A 66 39.72 19.24 -3.13
CA LYS A 66 39.71 19.35 -4.60
C LYS A 66 38.70 20.38 -5.12
N GLU A 67 37.58 20.53 -4.43
CA GLU A 67 36.53 21.49 -4.78
C GLU A 67 36.91 22.93 -4.37
N THR A 68 37.75 23.06 -3.35
CA THR A 68 38.20 24.36 -2.86
C THR A 68 39.21 24.98 -3.84
N LYS A 69 38.86 26.14 -4.42
CA LYS A 69 39.75 26.89 -5.31
C LYS A 69 40.71 27.76 -4.51
N ILE A 70 41.89 27.23 -4.22
CA ILE A 70 43.00 27.96 -3.59
C ILE A 70 44.07 28.23 -4.64
N THR A 71 44.54 29.48 -4.75
CA THR A 71 45.67 29.81 -5.62
C THR A 71 46.99 29.68 -4.86
N VAL A 72 48.08 29.44 -5.59
CA VAL A 72 49.44 29.47 -5.00
C VAL A 72 49.72 30.82 -4.34
N TRP A 73 49.16 31.91 -4.88
CA TRP A 73 49.28 33.24 -4.29
C TRP A 73 48.63 33.33 -2.90
N ASP A 74 47.46 32.70 -2.69
CA ASP A 74 46.77 32.69 -1.40
C ASP A 74 47.61 31.99 -0.32
N VAL A 75 48.26 30.88 -0.69
CA VAL A 75 49.15 30.11 0.19
C VAL A 75 50.41 30.91 0.54
N LEU A 76 51.00 31.60 -0.43
CA LEU A 76 52.22 32.41 -0.20
C LEU A 76 51.93 33.70 0.57
N SER A 77 50.76 34.31 0.35
CA SER A 77 50.37 35.56 0.99
C SER A 77 49.86 35.38 2.42
N ASN A 78 49.34 34.19 2.75
CA ASN A 78 48.89 33.86 4.10
C ASN A 78 49.17 32.37 4.43
N PRO A 79 50.43 32.01 4.75
CA PRO A 79 50.83 30.62 4.96
C PRO A 79 50.10 29.91 6.10
N ASP A 80 49.64 30.65 7.10
CA ASP A 80 48.97 30.10 8.29
C ASP A 80 47.46 29.93 8.11
N ALA A 81 46.87 30.46 7.03
CA ALA A 81 45.41 30.42 6.79
C ALA A 81 44.83 29.00 6.72
N TYR A 82 45.65 28.03 6.31
CA TYR A 82 45.23 26.65 6.01
C TYR A 82 45.83 25.63 6.99
N ARG A 83 46.23 26.08 8.19
CA ARG A 83 46.86 25.21 9.18
C ARG A 83 45.93 24.06 9.61
N ALA A 84 44.64 24.32 9.77
CA ALA A 84 43.67 23.30 10.15
C ALA A 84 43.53 22.20 9.07
N GLU A 85 43.47 22.59 7.80
CA GLU A 85 43.46 21.67 6.65
C GLU A 85 44.76 20.86 6.58
N LYS A 86 45.90 21.50 6.82
CA LYS A 86 47.20 20.82 6.86
C LYS A 86 47.27 19.80 8.00
N ASP A 87 46.86 20.18 9.21
CA ASP A 87 46.84 19.29 10.38
C ASP A 87 45.90 18.09 10.14
N MET A 88 44.74 18.31 9.52
CA MET A 88 43.83 17.23 9.13
C MET A 88 44.38 16.34 8.02
N TYR A 89 45.05 16.92 7.02
CA TYR A 89 45.72 16.15 5.98
C TYR A 89 46.83 15.25 6.56
N GLU A 90 47.65 15.79 7.45
CA GLU A 90 48.67 15.00 8.16
C GLU A 90 48.04 13.88 9.00
N LEU A 91 46.92 14.16 9.69
CA LEU A 91 46.17 13.16 10.46
C LEU A 91 45.67 12.00 9.58
N PHE A 92 45.08 12.27 8.41
CA PHE A 92 44.58 11.24 7.49
C PHE A 92 45.68 10.45 6.76
N ASN A 93 46.93 10.90 6.83
CA ASN A 93 48.11 10.22 6.29
C ASN A 93 48.96 9.56 7.39
N THR A 94 48.40 9.38 8.59
CA THR A 94 49.06 8.63 9.67
C THR A 94 49.01 7.11 9.43
N PRO A 95 49.95 6.33 9.99
CA PRO A 95 49.98 4.88 9.82
C PRO A 95 48.68 4.16 10.20
N ILE A 96 47.95 4.66 11.20
CA ILE A 96 46.69 4.06 11.66
C ILE A 96 45.59 4.15 10.57
N VAL A 97 45.55 5.25 9.82
CA VAL A 97 44.57 5.41 8.72
C VAL A 97 44.96 4.54 7.52
N THR A 98 46.25 4.46 7.21
CA THR A 98 46.76 3.54 6.18
C THR A 98 46.52 2.07 6.54
N GLU A 99 46.61 1.71 7.82
CA GLU A 99 46.25 0.38 8.32
C GLU A 99 44.77 0.08 8.09
N ALA A 100 43.86 1.04 8.36
CA ALA A 100 42.44 0.88 8.08
C ALA A 100 42.17 0.62 6.58
N GLU A 101 42.80 1.39 5.69
CA GLU A 101 42.68 1.20 4.23
C GLU A 101 43.17 -0.19 3.82
N ASN A 102 44.34 -0.61 4.32
CA ASN A 102 44.92 -1.92 4.02
C ASN A 102 44.06 -3.08 4.55
N ASP A 103 43.49 -2.94 5.75
CA ASP A 103 42.61 -3.95 6.35
C ASP A 103 41.31 -4.10 5.55
N PHE A 104 40.69 -2.99 5.16
CA PHE A 104 39.49 -3.03 4.33
C PHE A 104 39.78 -3.64 2.94
N ILE A 105 40.86 -3.20 2.28
CA ILE A 105 41.31 -3.75 1.00
C ILE A 105 41.67 -5.24 1.14
N GLY A 106 42.26 -5.65 2.26
CA GLY A 106 42.57 -7.05 2.56
C GLY A 106 41.32 -7.91 2.65
N ARG A 107 40.31 -7.45 3.39
CA ARG A 107 39.00 -8.12 3.51
C ARG A 107 38.29 -8.21 2.16
N LEU A 108 38.30 -7.12 1.40
CA LEU A 108 37.72 -7.08 0.07
C LEU A 108 38.46 -8.02 -0.90
N ASN A 109 39.79 -8.01 -0.88
CA ASN A 109 40.62 -8.89 -1.72
C ASN A 109 40.38 -10.37 -1.40
N HIS A 110 40.05 -10.72 -0.15
CA HIS A 110 39.64 -12.08 0.19
C HIS A 110 38.36 -12.52 -0.54
N ILE A 111 37.43 -11.60 -0.80
CA ILE A 111 36.24 -11.87 -1.63
C ILE A 111 36.60 -11.83 -3.12
N TYR A 112 37.31 -10.79 -3.55
CA TYR A 112 37.67 -10.57 -4.95
C TYR A 112 38.53 -11.69 -5.54
N LEU A 113 39.51 -12.20 -4.80
CA LEU A 113 40.39 -13.30 -5.25
C LEU A 113 39.62 -14.59 -5.51
N LYS A 114 38.58 -14.85 -4.72
CA LYS A 114 37.71 -16.03 -4.93
C LYS A 114 36.96 -15.93 -6.27
N ILE A 115 36.77 -14.71 -6.78
CA ILE A 115 35.96 -14.44 -7.97
C ILE A 115 36.83 -14.29 -9.22
N THR A 116 38.01 -13.68 -9.12
CA THR A 116 38.84 -13.30 -10.29
C THR A 116 39.99 -14.24 -10.61
N ASN A 117 40.09 -15.39 -9.92
CA ASN A 117 41.11 -16.41 -10.19
C ASN A 117 42.57 -15.87 -10.19
N GLY A 118 42.87 -14.89 -9.32
CA GLY A 118 44.25 -14.53 -8.94
C GLY A 118 44.75 -13.11 -9.24
N LYS A 119 43.92 -12.17 -9.72
CA LYS A 119 44.30 -10.74 -9.76
C LYS A 119 43.86 -10.06 -8.46
N LEU A 120 44.73 -9.26 -7.85
CA LEU A 120 44.41 -8.45 -6.65
C LEU A 120 44.00 -7.04 -7.05
N ILE A 121 43.03 -6.45 -6.34
CA ILE A 121 42.74 -5.01 -6.40
C ILE A 121 43.80 -4.27 -5.59
N GLY A 122 44.19 -3.07 -6.04
CA GLY A 122 45.03 -2.15 -5.27
C GLY A 122 46.51 -2.12 -5.67
N LYS A 123 46.85 -2.53 -6.89
CA LYS A 123 48.18 -2.26 -7.47
C LYS A 123 48.32 -0.86 -8.07
N ASP A 124 47.20 -0.14 -8.21
CA ASP A 124 47.08 1.20 -8.76
C ASP A 124 46.27 2.08 -7.79
N ASP A 125 46.84 3.18 -7.34
CA ASP A 125 46.22 4.14 -6.40
C ASP A 125 44.90 4.71 -6.96
N GLY A 126 44.77 4.79 -8.29
CA GLY A 126 43.52 5.23 -8.94
C GLY A 126 42.35 4.30 -8.68
N GLN A 127 42.60 2.97 -8.67
CA GLN A 127 41.57 1.95 -8.43
C GLN A 127 41.09 1.95 -6.98
N ILE A 128 42.01 2.14 -6.03
CA ILE A 128 41.71 2.23 -4.59
C ILE A 128 40.79 3.43 -4.33
N LYS A 129 41.09 4.59 -4.93
CA LYS A 129 40.24 5.78 -4.79
C LYS A 129 38.86 5.61 -5.40
N GLN A 130 38.75 5.00 -6.58
CA GLN A 130 37.44 4.73 -7.19
C GLN A 130 36.60 3.76 -6.34
N LEU A 131 37.24 2.73 -5.78
CA LEU A 131 36.60 1.77 -4.90
C LEU A 131 36.00 2.43 -3.66
N PHE A 132 36.81 3.25 -3.00
CA PHE A 132 36.43 3.99 -1.82
C PHE A 132 35.32 5.01 -2.10
N ASN A 133 35.41 5.74 -3.22
CA ASN A 133 34.33 6.61 -3.70
C ASN A 133 33.00 5.88 -3.98
N SER A 134 33.02 4.57 -4.21
CA SER A 134 31.82 3.78 -4.47
C SER A 134 31.09 3.34 -3.20
N ILE A 135 31.75 3.34 -2.04
CA ILE A 135 31.18 2.86 -0.76
C ILE A 135 29.90 3.61 -0.40
N GLU A 136 29.91 4.94 -0.50
CA GLU A 136 28.75 5.79 -0.20
C GLU A 136 27.54 5.40 -1.04
N LYS A 137 27.72 5.33 -2.37
CA LYS A 137 26.66 4.95 -3.31
C LYS A 137 26.14 3.53 -3.05
N VAL A 138 27.02 2.61 -2.68
CA VAL A 138 26.64 1.24 -2.33
C VAL A 138 25.83 1.22 -1.04
N ILE A 139 26.22 1.98 -0.02
CA ILE A 139 25.47 2.09 1.24
C ILE A 139 24.09 2.70 1.00
N GLU A 140 24.00 3.80 0.25
CA GLU A 140 22.73 4.41 -0.16
C GLU A 140 21.84 3.40 -0.89
N SER A 141 22.43 2.59 -1.78
CA SER A 141 21.72 1.54 -2.51
C SER A 141 21.24 0.41 -1.58
N ILE A 142 22.08 -0.08 -0.67
CA ILE A 142 21.70 -1.10 0.34
C ILE A 142 20.55 -0.58 1.21
N ASN A 143 20.58 0.69 1.59
CA ASN A 143 19.52 1.30 2.41
C ASN A 143 18.19 1.47 1.65
N ARG A 144 18.19 1.38 0.31
CA ARG A 144 16.97 1.32 -0.50
C ARG A 144 16.40 -0.10 -0.64
N CYS A 145 17.17 -1.13 -0.29
CA CYS A 145 16.72 -2.51 -0.34
C CYS A 145 15.78 -2.85 0.83
N ASN A 146 14.90 -3.81 0.61
CA ASN A 146 14.20 -4.49 1.69
C ASN A 146 15.16 -5.40 2.46
N VAL A 147 14.85 -5.63 3.73
CA VAL A 147 15.57 -6.59 4.57
C VAL A 147 14.57 -7.56 5.19
N ASP A 148 14.61 -8.81 4.73
CA ASP A 148 13.69 -9.87 5.16
C ASP A 148 14.45 -10.92 5.99
N LEU A 149 13.91 -11.32 7.14
CA LEU A 149 14.43 -12.42 7.96
C LEU A 149 13.56 -13.66 7.79
N PHE A 150 14.08 -14.72 7.17
CA PHE A 150 13.31 -15.96 6.91
C PHE A 150 13.55 -17.04 7.96
N MET A 151 14.73 -17.08 8.56
CA MET A 151 15.03 -17.95 9.71
C MET A 151 15.76 -17.15 10.77
N LYS A 152 15.37 -17.38 12.03
CA LYS A 152 16.05 -16.84 13.19
C LYS A 152 16.84 -17.95 13.88
N GLY A 153 18.13 -17.70 14.04
CA GLY A 153 19.07 -18.58 14.72
C GLY A 153 19.77 -17.86 15.86
N GLY A 154 21.04 -18.21 16.09
CA GLY A 154 21.87 -17.56 17.10
C GLY A 154 22.53 -16.28 16.60
N LYS A 155 23.51 -15.79 17.36
CA LYS A 155 24.37 -14.68 16.95
C LYS A 155 25.05 -14.97 15.61
N ILE A 156 25.10 -14.00 14.70
CA ILE A 156 25.70 -14.18 13.37
C ILE A 156 27.22 -14.35 13.52
N ASN A 157 27.74 -15.49 13.09
CA ASN A 157 29.17 -15.78 13.09
C ASN A 157 29.88 -15.09 11.92
N ASN A 158 31.20 -14.96 12.03
CA ASN A 158 32.02 -14.44 10.94
C ASN A 158 31.89 -15.32 9.68
N VAL A 159 31.41 -14.73 8.59
CA VAL A 159 31.11 -15.45 7.35
C VAL A 159 32.30 -15.41 6.40
N GLN A 160 32.89 -16.57 6.13
CA GLN A 160 34.04 -16.69 5.21
C GLN A 160 33.68 -17.18 3.80
N ASN A 161 32.55 -17.87 3.66
CA ASN A 161 32.09 -18.33 2.36
C ASN A 161 31.36 -17.20 1.63
N VAL A 162 31.77 -16.94 0.40
CA VAL A 162 31.15 -15.92 -0.45
C VAL A 162 30.89 -16.53 -1.81
N SER A 163 29.67 -16.39 -2.31
CA SER A 163 29.31 -16.85 -3.65
C SER A 163 30.11 -16.09 -4.71
N THR A 164 30.68 -16.83 -5.65
CA THR A 164 31.44 -16.27 -6.78
C THR A 164 30.62 -16.21 -8.07
N LYS A 165 29.39 -16.73 -8.04
CA LYS A 165 28.47 -16.85 -9.16
C LYS A 165 27.11 -16.27 -8.78
N LEU A 166 26.38 -15.77 -9.77
CA LEU A 166 24.96 -15.48 -9.63
C LEU A 166 24.17 -16.80 -9.66
N TYR A 167 23.40 -17.08 -8.60
CA TYR A 167 22.48 -18.21 -8.56
C TYR A 167 21.10 -17.78 -9.05
N ILE A 168 20.52 -18.52 -10.00
CA ILE A 168 19.20 -18.22 -10.56
C ILE A 168 18.20 -19.25 -10.06
N PHE A 169 17.05 -18.75 -9.60
CA PHE A 169 15.92 -19.56 -9.18
C PHE A 169 14.65 -19.06 -9.86
N ASN A 170 13.68 -19.95 -10.07
CA ASN A 170 12.39 -19.53 -10.61
C ASN A 170 11.55 -18.82 -9.56
N THR A 171 11.64 -19.28 -8.31
CA THR A 171 10.89 -18.77 -7.17
C THR A 171 11.80 -18.51 -5.96
N LEU A 172 11.34 -17.66 -5.04
CA LEU A 172 11.99 -17.44 -3.76
C LEU A 172 11.91 -18.68 -2.88
N ALA A 173 10.81 -19.44 -2.93
CA ALA A 173 10.69 -20.71 -2.22
C ALA A 173 11.81 -21.69 -2.59
N GLU A 174 12.08 -21.89 -3.89
CA GLU A 174 13.21 -22.71 -4.36
C GLU A 174 14.54 -22.16 -3.82
N CYS A 175 14.74 -20.85 -3.93
CA CYS A 175 15.96 -20.20 -3.45
C CYS A 175 16.20 -20.48 -1.97
N LEU A 176 15.20 -20.26 -1.11
CA LEU A 176 15.31 -20.42 0.33
C LEU A 176 15.61 -21.85 0.76
N ILE A 177 14.99 -22.85 0.12
CA ILE A 177 15.30 -24.27 0.39
C ILE A 177 16.75 -24.60 0.01
N ASN A 178 17.26 -24.04 -1.09
CA ASN A 178 18.66 -24.23 -1.46
C ASN A 178 19.61 -23.54 -0.50
N ILE A 179 19.30 -22.31 -0.09
CA ILE A 179 20.11 -21.55 0.87
C ILE A 179 20.12 -22.24 2.23
N GLU A 180 19.00 -22.73 2.74
CA GLU A 180 18.92 -23.46 4.01
C GLU A 180 19.85 -24.68 4.04
N ASN A 181 19.97 -25.40 2.92
CA ASN A 181 20.84 -26.56 2.79
C ASN A 181 22.30 -26.22 2.45
N ALA A 182 22.59 -24.95 2.13
CA ALA A 182 23.94 -24.50 1.82
C ALA A 182 24.78 -24.31 3.10
N GLN A 183 26.10 -24.21 2.95
CA GLN A 183 26.98 -23.83 4.07
C GLN A 183 26.71 -22.38 4.51
N ASP A 184 27.19 -22.01 5.71
CA ASP A 184 27.09 -20.61 6.14
C ASP A 184 27.93 -19.72 5.21
N GLY A 185 27.35 -18.62 4.73
CA GLY A 185 27.84 -17.88 3.58
C GLY A 185 26.99 -16.67 3.22
N ILE A 186 27.53 -15.82 2.35
CA ILE A 186 26.74 -14.82 1.62
C ILE A 186 26.60 -15.22 0.15
N TYR A 187 25.37 -15.16 -0.35
CA TYR A 187 24.97 -15.66 -1.66
C TYR A 187 24.30 -14.55 -2.47
N PHE A 188 24.70 -14.40 -3.73
CA PHE A 188 24.02 -13.51 -4.67
C PHE A 188 23.10 -14.30 -5.57
N CYS A 189 21.82 -13.96 -5.51
CA CYS A 189 20.76 -14.70 -6.16
C CYS A 189 19.88 -13.77 -7.00
N PHE A 190 19.32 -14.34 -8.06
CA PHE A 190 18.29 -13.73 -8.87
C PHE A 190 17.06 -14.64 -8.91
N ILE A 191 15.91 -14.06 -8.64
CA ILE A 191 14.62 -14.74 -8.66
C ILE A 191 13.93 -14.29 -9.94
N SER A 192 13.80 -15.22 -10.90
CA SER A 192 13.32 -14.91 -12.24
C SER A 192 11.85 -14.56 -12.31
N ALA A 193 11.05 -15.04 -11.35
CA ALA A 193 9.61 -14.78 -11.32
C ALA A 193 8.95 -15.11 -12.67
N SER A 194 9.30 -16.27 -13.26
CA SER A 194 8.91 -16.69 -14.61
C SER A 194 9.31 -15.69 -15.72
N ASN A 195 10.47 -15.04 -15.58
CA ASN A 195 10.99 -14.00 -16.46
C ASN A 195 10.08 -12.75 -16.60
N SER A 196 9.23 -12.50 -15.60
CA SER A 196 8.37 -11.32 -15.54
C SER A 196 9.10 -10.09 -15.00
N ALA A 197 8.47 -8.92 -15.09
CA ALA A 197 8.98 -7.70 -14.47
C ALA A 197 9.06 -7.81 -12.93
N ASP A 198 8.36 -8.76 -12.30
CA ASP A 198 8.37 -8.98 -10.84
C ASP A 198 9.68 -9.62 -10.36
N CYS A 199 10.59 -9.95 -11.27
CA CYS A 199 11.89 -10.51 -10.94
C CYS A 199 12.72 -9.58 -10.06
N PHE A 200 13.59 -10.14 -9.22
CA PHE A 200 14.38 -9.36 -8.29
C PHE A 200 15.73 -10.00 -7.95
N PHE A 201 16.68 -9.17 -7.53
CA PHE A 201 17.95 -9.66 -6.98
C PHE A 201 17.92 -9.63 -5.46
N ALA A 202 18.72 -10.51 -4.88
CA ALA A 202 18.87 -10.59 -3.45
C ALA A 202 20.27 -11.05 -3.05
N PHE A 203 20.79 -10.45 -1.98
CA PHE A 203 21.88 -11.01 -1.21
C PHE A 203 21.31 -11.80 -0.05
N PHE A 204 21.61 -13.10 0.02
CA PHE A 204 21.23 -13.95 1.15
C PHE A 204 22.42 -14.18 2.07
N LEU A 205 22.30 -13.75 3.33
CA LEU A 205 23.25 -14.04 4.39
C LEU A 205 22.74 -15.20 5.23
N LYS A 206 23.43 -16.33 5.17
CA LYS A 206 23.19 -17.51 6.01
C LYS A 206 24.29 -17.67 7.05
N SER A 207 23.94 -17.69 8.33
CA SER A 207 24.91 -17.89 9.41
C SER A 207 24.22 -18.34 10.69
N ASN A 208 24.73 -19.41 11.32
CA ASN A 208 24.29 -19.89 12.64
C ASN A 208 22.77 -20.09 12.76
N GLY A 209 22.15 -20.64 11.70
CA GLY A 209 20.71 -20.88 11.62
C GLY A 209 19.86 -19.66 11.21
N ASN A 210 20.48 -18.50 10.95
CA ASN A 210 19.77 -17.35 10.38
C ASN A 210 19.80 -17.38 8.86
N ILE A 211 18.75 -16.85 8.23
CA ILE A 211 18.71 -16.53 6.80
C ILE A 211 18.13 -15.12 6.67
N ILE A 212 18.97 -14.17 6.28
CA ILE A 212 18.59 -12.77 6.00
C ILE A 212 18.69 -12.54 4.50
N SER A 213 17.74 -11.82 3.92
CA SER A 213 17.77 -11.34 2.55
C SER A 213 17.85 -9.83 2.52
N VAL A 214 18.75 -9.28 1.71
CA VAL A 214 18.77 -7.86 1.31
C VAL A 214 18.44 -7.81 -0.18
N ASN A 215 17.26 -7.30 -0.52
CA ASN A 215 16.68 -7.47 -1.86
C ASN A 215 15.95 -6.21 -2.38
N ASP A 216 15.69 -6.16 -3.68
CA ASP A 216 14.88 -5.12 -4.32
C ASP A 216 13.55 -5.64 -4.87
N ARG A 217 13.00 -6.66 -4.19
CA ARG A 217 11.64 -7.13 -4.45
C ARG A 217 10.66 -5.96 -4.30
N VAL A 218 9.62 -5.95 -5.11
CA VAL A 218 8.50 -5.02 -4.90
C VAL A 218 7.85 -5.37 -3.55
N ASP A 219 7.93 -4.44 -2.60
CA ASP A 219 7.42 -4.70 -1.25
C ASP A 219 5.98 -4.23 -1.10
N GLU A 220 5.06 -5.14 -1.42
CA GLU A 220 3.62 -4.94 -1.36
C GLU A 220 3.04 -5.13 0.05
N ALA A 221 1.97 -4.39 0.34
CA ALA A 221 1.13 -4.52 1.53
C ALA A 221 0.15 -5.70 1.44
N TYR A 222 -0.37 -5.97 0.24
CA TYR A 222 -1.32 -7.05 -0.05
C TYR A 222 -1.08 -7.59 -1.46
N ILE A 223 -1.55 -8.81 -1.72
CA ILE A 223 -1.31 -9.52 -2.98
C ILE A 223 -1.82 -8.69 -4.17
N GLY A 224 -0.91 -8.35 -5.10
CA GLY A 224 -1.21 -7.67 -6.35
C GLY A 224 -1.33 -6.15 -6.26
N GLN A 225 -0.95 -5.53 -5.14
CA GLN A 225 -1.04 -4.08 -4.94
C GLN A 225 -0.30 -3.30 -6.03
N HIS A 226 0.90 -3.74 -6.43
CA HIS A 226 1.70 -3.02 -7.43
C HIS A 226 1.04 -2.99 -8.82
N LYS A 227 0.13 -3.92 -9.13
CA LYS A 227 -0.58 -3.98 -10.43
C LYS A 227 -1.54 -2.81 -10.62
N ASN A 228 -1.92 -2.15 -9.53
CA ASN A 228 -2.71 -0.92 -9.57
C ASN A 228 -1.87 0.31 -9.94
N SER A 229 -0.54 0.19 -9.93
CA SER A 229 0.36 1.24 -10.40
C SER A 229 0.24 1.43 -11.91
N ARG A 230 0.33 2.68 -12.34
CA ARG A 230 0.15 3.04 -13.75
C ARG A 230 1.37 2.65 -14.57
N ASN A 231 1.18 1.80 -15.58
CA ASN A 231 2.19 1.49 -16.61
C ASN A 231 3.51 0.94 -16.05
N GLY A 232 3.45 0.12 -15.00
CA GLY A 232 4.66 -0.54 -14.50
C GLY A 232 5.67 0.36 -13.80
N SER A 233 5.33 1.61 -13.44
CA SER A 233 6.29 2.56 -12.83
C SER A 233 6.91 2.09 -11.51
N TRP A 234 6.39 1.02 -10.92
CA TRP A 234 6.99 0.36 -9.76
C TRP A 234 8.37 -0.25 -10.09
N THR A 235 8.68 -0.55 -11.35
CA THR A 235 10.02 -1.03 -11.76
C THR A 235 11.09 0.05 -11.58
N GLU A 236 10.74 1.32 -11.42
CA GLU A 236 11.69 2.41 -11.14
C GLU A 236 12.25 2.33 -9.71
N GLN A 237 11.66 1.48 -8.85
CA GLN A 237 12.15 1.24 -7.49
C GLN A 237 13.32 0.25 -7.43
N LYS A 238 13.67 -0.39 -8.56
CA LYS A 238 14.83 -1.27 -8.66
C LYS A 238 16.12 -0.55 -8.28
N VAL A 239 17.06 -1.30 -7.70
CA VAL A 239 18.28 -0.73 -7.11
C VAL A 239 19.47 -0.96 -8.05
N ASP A 240 19.43 -0.29 -9.20
CA ASP A 240 20.42 -0.43 -10.30
C ASP A 240 21.84 -0.01 -9.89
N GLY A 241 22.00 0.69 -8.76
CA GLY A 241 23.30 1.08 -8.20
C GLY A 241 24.15 -0.11 -7.72
N ILE A 242 23.52 -1.24 -7.38
CA ILE A 242 24.21 -2.46 -6.92
C ILE A 242 23.74 -3.72 -7.64
N PHE A 243 22.57 -3.70 -8.27
CA PHE A 243 22.05 -4.82 -9.03
C PHE A 243 22.19 -4.61 -10.54
N PRO A 244 22.71 -5.60 -11.29
CA PRO A 244 23.18 -5.38 -12.66
C PRO A 244 22.08 -5.53 -13.71
N TYR A 245 20.91 -4.90 -13.52
CA TYR A 245 19.77 -5.01 -14.44
C TYR A 245 20.16 -4.65 -15.87
N ASP A 246 20.76 -3.48 -16.06
CA ASP A 246 21.16 -2.98 -17.39
C ASP A 246 22.26 -3.81 -18.08
N TYR A 247 22.92 -4.69 -17.34
CA TYR A 247 24.04 -5.45 -17.86
C TYR A 247 23.69 -6.90 -18.20
N ILE A 248 22.85 -7.57 -17.39
CA ILE A 248 22.60 -9.00 -17.55
C ILE A 248 21.34 -9.35 -18.34
N PHE A 249 20.42 -8.40 -18.54
CA PHE A 249 19.15 -8.67 -19.22
C PHE A 249 19.14 -8.28 -20.70
N ASN A 250 18.50 -9.13 -21.48
CA ASN A 250 17.89 -8.78 -22.75
C ASN A 250 16.40 -8.48 -22.49
N TYR A 251 15.99 -7.24 -22.80
CA TYR A 251 14.62 -6.79 -22.59
C TYR A 251 13.75 -7.04 -23.83
N SER A 252 12.60 -7.70 -23.66
CA SER A 252 11.65 -7.93 -24.76
C SER A 252 10.20 -7.61 -24.36
N LYS A 253 9.32 -7.51 -25.37
CA LYS A 253 7.88 -7.20 -25.24
C LYS A 253 7.62 -5.93 -24.43
N ARG A 254 7.79 -4.76 -25.05
CA ARG A 254 7.56 -3.46 -24.40
C ARG A 254 6.08 -3.07 -24.41
N ASP A 255 5.64 -2.38 -23.36
CA ASP A 255 4.33 -1.72 -23.33
C ASP A 255 4.30 -0.47 -24.21
N TYR A 256 3.14 0.20 -24.29
CA TYR A 256 2.97 1.40 -25.13
C TYR A 256 3.81 2.62 -24.70
N LYS A 257 4.40 2.59 -23.50
CA LYS A 257 5.33 3.62 -22.99
C LYS A 257 6.80 3.19 -23.05
N GLY A 258 7.07 1.95 -23.44
CA GLY A 258 8.41 1.42 -23.63
C GLY A 258 8.96 0.58 -22.48
N TYR A 259 8.19 0.32 -21.42
CA TYR A 259 8.61 -0.54 -20.30
C TYR A 259 8.58 -2.01 -20.73
N ALA A 260 9.63 -2.77 -20.42
CA ALA A 260 9.73 -4.19 -20.78
C ALA A 260 8.81 -5.05 -19.90
N SER A 261 8.12 -6.02 -20.49
CA SER A 261 7.32 -7.00 -19.75
C SER A 261 7.99 -8.35 -19.57
N LYS A 262 9.11 -8.60 -20.29
CA LYS A 262 9.92 -9.81 -20.17
C LYS A 262 11.41 -9.48 -20.02
N TYR A 263 12.03 -10.12 -19.04
CA TYR A 263 13.43 -9.94 -18.64
C TYR A 263 14.14 -11.28 -18.86
N GLU A 264 14.95 -11.39 -19.92
CA GLU A 264 15.67 -12.63 -20.25
C GLU A 264 17.14 -12.50 -19.88
N ILE A 265 17.67 -13.43 -19.07
CA ILE A 265 19.08 -13.40 -18.67
C ILE A 265 19.99 -13.82 -19.81
N ASN A 266 21.12 -13.14 -19.95
CA ASN A 266 22.24 -13.60 -20.74
C ASN A 266 23.08 -14.62 -19.95
N ASP A 267 22.97 -15.91 -20.31
CA ASP A 267 23.66 -17.03 -19.66
C ASP A 267 25.20 -16.90 -19.66
N GLU A 268 25.79 -16.12 -20.58
CA GLU A 268 27.25 -15.88 -20.61
C GLU A 268 27.73 -14.96 -19.47
N LYS A 269 26.79 -14.27 -18.80
CA LYS A 269 27.05 -13.26 -17.76
C LYS A 269 26.77 -13.74 -16.34
N LEU A 270 26.63 -15.05 -16.13
CA LEU A 270 26.34 -15.64 -14.81
C LEU A 270 27.54 -15.69 -13.86
N ASP A 271 28.74 -15.83 -14.42
CA ASP A 271 29.97 -15.72 -13.65
C ASP A 271 30.28 -14.25 -13.40
N LEU A 272 30.40 -13.86 -12.13
CA LEU A 272 30.61 -12.46 -11.72
C LEU A 272 31.86 -11.84 -12.36
N TYR A 273 32.87 -12.67 -12.66
CA TYR A 273 34.07 -12.27 -13.41
C TYR A 273 33.75 -11.68 -14.80
N ASN A 274 32.71 -12.17 -15.46
CA ASN A 274 32.33 -11.76 -16.82
C ASN A 274 31.55 -10.43 -16.84
N LEU A 275 31.17 -9.87 -15.68
CA LEU A 275 30.42 -8.62 -15.58
C LEU A 275 31.27 -7.35 -15.80
N GLY A 276 32.60 -7.49 -15.76
CA GLY A 276 33.53 -6.36 -15.77
C GLY A 276 33.61 -5.65 -14.41
N ILE A 277 34.75 -5.00 -14.14
CA ILE A 277 35.06 -4.41 -12.82
C ILE A 277 34.02 -3.38 -12.39
N GLU A 278 33.53 -2.53 -13.31
CA GLU A 278 32.58 -1.46 -12.99
C GLU A 278 31.24 -1.97 -12.46
N VAL A 279 30.78 -3.13 -12.93
CA VAL A 279 29.49 -3.74 -12.54
C VAL A 279 29.67 -4.69 -11.36
N PHE A 280 30.77 -5.45 -11.36
CA PHE A 280 31.05 -6.44 -10.33
C PHE A 280 31.47 -5.81 -8.99
N MET A 281 32.20 -4.70 -9.00
CA MET A 281 32.71 -4.08 -7.78
C MET A 281 31.63 -3.66 -6.79
N PRO A 282 30.55 -2.95 -7.20
CA PRO A 282 29.43 -2.65 -6.32
C PRO A 282 28.83 -3.88 -5.63
N ILE A 283 28.74 -5.02 -6.35
CA ILE A 283 28.23 -6.29 -5.82
C ILE A 283 29.14 -6.83 -4.70
N VAL A 284 30.46 -6.83 -4.90
CA VAL A 284 31.43 -7.30 -3.89
C VAL A 284 31.43 -6.41 -2.65
N ILE A 285 31.43 -5.09 -2.85
CA ILE A 285 31.37 -4.13 -1.75
C ILE A 285 30.07 -4.34 -0.97
N SER A 286 28.95 -4.56 -1.67
CA SER A 286 27.66 -4.85 -1.03
C SER A 286 27.72 -6.09 -0.15
N MET A 287 28.26 -7.19 -0.67
CA MET A 287 28.42 -8.42 0.11
C MET A 287 29.27 -8.19 1.37
N LEU A 288 30.40 -7.49 1.24
CA LEU A 288 31.27 -7.19 2.38
C LEU A 288 30.54 -6.34 3.42
N LEU A 289 29.86 -5.28 3.00
CA LEU A 289 29.14 -4.37 3.90
C LEU A 289 27.97 -5.08 4.60
N ILE A 290 27.25 -5.95 3.91
CA ILE A 290 26.19 -6.77 4.52
C ILE A 290 26.78 -7.72 5.57
N VAL A 291 27.90 -8.38 5.27
CA VAL A 291 28.59 -9.23 6.25
C VAL A 291 29.04 -8.42 7.46
N LEU A 292 29.65 -7.24 7.26
CA LEU A 292 30.07 -6.36 8.36
C LEU A 292 28.88 -5.91 9.22
N LYS A 293 27.76 -5.51 8.59
CA LYS A 293 26.54 -5.06 9.26
C LYS A 293 26.01 -6.06 10.28
N TYR A 294 26.05 -7.35 9.96
CA TYR A 294 25.44 -8.40 10.79
C TYR A 294 26.43 -9.23 11.62
N THR A 295 27.71 -9.30 11.24
CA THR A 295 28.69 -10.15 11.94
C THR A 295 28.80 -9.76 13.41
N ASN A 296 28.80 -10.77 14.29
CA ASN A 296 28.82 -10.60 15.73
C ASN A 296 27.64 -9.78 16.30
N LYS A 297 26.50 -9.77 15.61
CA LYS A 297 25.26 -9.17 16.11
C LYS A 297 24.12 -10.20 16.18
N ASP A 298 23.19 -9.96 17.08
CA ASP A 298 21.90 -10.65 17.10
C ASP A 298 20.95 -9.97 16.11
N VAL A 299 20.05 -10.75 15.50
CA VAL A 299 19.13 -10.23 14.48
C VAL A 299 17.79 -9.87 15.11
N GLU A 300 17.55 -8.57 15.23
CA GLU A 300 16.31 -7.98 15.77
C GLU A 300 15.34 -7.58 14.64
N LEU A 301 14.99 -8.56 13.79
CA LEU A 301 14.01 -8.38 12.72
C LEU A 301 12.82 -9.32 12.91
N PRO A 302 11.60 -8.92 12.49
CA PRO A 302 10.45 -9.83 12.47
C PRO A 302 10.65 -10.93 11.42
N LEU A 303 10.18 -12.13 11.74
CA LEU A 303 10.17 -13.24 10.79
C LEU A 303 9.22 -12.95 9.63
N HIS A 304 9.70 -13.25 8.42
CA HIS A 304 8.97 -13.16 7.18
C HIS A 304 8.59 -14.56 6.72
N TYR A 305 7.36 -14.67 6.24
CA TYR A 305 6.74 -15.89 5.74
C TYR A 305 6.47 -15.75 4.24
N LEU A 306 6.38 -16.89 3.56
CA LEU A 306 5.99 -17.01 2.16
C LEU A 306 4.65 -17.74 2.08
N ASP A 307 3.74 -17.22 1.26
CA ASP A 307 2.47 -17.88 0.97
C ASP A 307 2.65 -19.30 0.40
N SER A 308 3.66 -19.53 -0.44
CA SER A 308 4.00 -20.85 -0.97
C SER A 308 4.27 -21.89 0.12
N PHE A 309 4.86 -21.49 1.24
CA PHE A 309 5.18 -22.39 2.35
C PHE A 309 4.05 -22.54 3.37
N LEU A 310 2.90 -21.88 3.19
CA LEU A 310 1.74 -22.10 4.06
C LEU A 310 1.14 -23.50 3.86
N PRO A 311 0.55 -24.12 4.90
CA PRO A 311 0.08 -25.51 4.85
C PRO A 311 -0.80 -25.86 3.65
N GLU A 312 -1.68 -24.95 3.22
CA GLU A 312 -2.61 -25.13 2.09
C GLU A 312 -1.89 -25.27 0.73
N ASN A 313 -0.68 -24.73 0.63
CA ASN A 313 0.12 -24.72 -0.59
C ASN A 313 1.22 -25.77 -0.58
N GLN A 314 1.72 -26.18 0.59
CA GLN A 314 2.77 -27.20 0.74
C GLN A 314 2.44 -28.51 -0.01
N LEU A 315 1.18 -28.98 0.06
CA LEU A 315 0.75 -30.23 -0.59
C LEU A 315 0.86 -30.19 -2.12
N LYS A 316 0.87 -28.99 -2.71
CA LYS A 316 0.91 -28.80 -4.16
C LYS A 316 2.35 -28.66 -4.67
N ILE A 317 3.31 -28.39 -3.79
CA ILE A 317 4.73 -28.32 -4.13
C ILE A 317 5.23 -29.73 -4.46
N LYS A 318 5.74 -29.95 -5.68
CA LYS A 318 6.38 -31.22 -6.02
C LYS A 318 7.83 -31.23 -5.55
N ASN A 319 8.25 -32.30 -4.89
CA ASN A 319 9.66 -32.49 -4.60
C ASN A 319 10.44 -32.70 -5.90
N HIS A 320 11.51 -31.94 -6.08
CA HIS A 320 12.50 -32.14 -7.14
C HIS A 320 13.90 -31.84 -6.61
N LYS A 321 14.92 -31.96 -7.47
CA LYS A 321 16.33 -31.89 -7.05
C LYS A 321 16.71 -30.58 -6.33
N LEU A 322 16.03 -29.47 -6.64
CA LEU A 322 16.25 -28.15 -6.03
C LEU A 322 15.21 -27.82 -4.94
N MET A 323 14.25 -28.71 -4.65
CA MET A 323 13.17 -28.46 -3.71
C MET A 323 12.80 -29.74 -2.98
N VAL A 324 13.34 -29.93 -1.76
CA VAL A 324 13.08 -31.10 -0.92
C VAL A 324 12.42 -30.64 0.39
N ILE A 325 11.10 -30.80 0.46
CA ILE A 325 10.22 -30.21 1.47
C ILE A 325 10.38 -30.88 2.85
N GLY A 326 10.49 -32.21 2.88
CA GLY A 326 10.25 -33.00 4.10
C GLY A 326 11.25 -32.88 5.25
N LYS A 327 12.26 -31.99 5.16
CA LYS A 327 13.31 -31.80 6.18
C LYS A 327 13.63 -30.33 6.49
N SER A 328 12.85 -29.39 5.97
CA SER A 328 13.14 -27.96 6.06
C SER A 328 12.59 -27.34 7.34
N ASN A 329 13.45 -26.67 8.12
CA ASN A 329 13.06 -25.90 9.29
C ASN A 329 12.29 -24.63 8.89
N LEU A 330 12.55 -24.08 7.70
CA LEU A 330 11.72 -23.01 7.11
C LEU A 330 10.26 -23.46 7.00
N ILE A 331 10.00 -24.65 6.44
CA ILE A 331 8.63 -25.12 6.25
C ILE A 331 7.95 -25.38 7.61
N VAL A 332 8.71 -25.91 8.58
CA VAL A 332 8.20 -26.11 9.94
C VAL A 332 7.81 -24.79 10.61
N SER A 333 8.55 -23.70 10.41
CA SER A 333 8.19 -22.41 11.00
C SER A 333 6.87 -21.87 10.42
N HIS A 334 6.60 -22.11 9.15
CA HIS A 334 5.37 -21.69 8.48
C HIS A 334 4.13 -22.47 8.95
N ASN A 335 4.30 -23.70 9.46
CA ASN A 335 3.21 -24.48 10.04
C ASN A 335 2.66 -23.88 11.35
N ASN A 336 3.45 -23.04 12.02
CA ASN A 336 3.11 -22.50 13.33
C ASN A 336 2.55 -21.07 13.26
N VAL A 337 2.43 -20.47 12.07
CA VAL A 337 1.93 -19.10 11.93
C VAL A 337 0.40 -19.08 12.13
N ASP A 338 -0.10 -18.25 13.03
CA ASP A 338 -1.54 -18.15 13.29
C ASP A 338 -2.20 -17.12 12.36
N ILE A 339 -2.71 -17.66 11.25
CA ILE A 339 -3.51 -16.93 10.26
C ILE A 339 -4.99 -17.29 10.36
N SER A 340 -5.43 -17.90 11.46
CA SER A 340 -6.82 -18.28 11.65
C SER A 340 -7.68 -17.09 12.10
N PHE A 341 -8.92 -17.07 11.63
CA PHE A 341 -9.92 -16.06 12.00
C PHE A 341 -11.21 -16.73 12.40
N ASP A 342 -11.74 -16.33 13.56
CA ASP A 342 -13.09 -16.66 13.99
C ASP A 342 -14.13 -15.99 13.07
N ASN A 343 -15.01 -16.80 12.47
CA ASN A 343 -16.06 -16.34 11.58
C ASN A 343 -17.03 -15.36 12.24
N GLN A 344 -17.36 -15.54 13.53
CA GLN A 344 -18.22 -14.61 14.26
C GLN A 344 -17.57 -13.24 14.41
N LYS A 345 -16.26 -13.21 14.64
CA LYS A 345 -15.51 -11.96 14.72
C LYS A 345 -15.28 -11.29 13.36
N ILE A 346 -15.27 -12.07 12.27
CA ILE A 346 -15.33 -11.51 10.91
C ILE A 346 -16.68 -10.82 10.66
N LEU A 347 -17.78 -11.44 11.11
CA LEU A 347 -19.14 -10.90 10.98
C LEU A 347 -19.36 -9.66 11.84
N SER A 348 -18.90 -9.65 13.09
CA SER A 348 -19.02 -8.49 13.98
C SER A 348 -18.02 -7.37 13.65
N GLY A 349 -17.00 -7.66 12.85
CA GLY A 349 -15.92 -6.74 12.50
C GLY A 349 -14.93 -6.46 13.63
N ASP A 350 -14.89 -7.31 14.67
CA ASP A 350 -14.00 -7.14 15.84
C ASP A 350 -12.51 -7.03 15.45
N TYR A 351 -12.10 -7.68 14.36
CA TYR A 351 -10.72 -7.62 13.88
C TYR A 351 -10.36 -6.29 13.18
N ALA A 352 -11.33 -5.41 12.89
CA ALA A 352 -11.07 -4.13 12.23
C ALA A 352 -10.08 -3.27 13.03
N GLU A 353 -10.18 -3.26 14.36
CA GLU A 353 -9.27 -2.51 15.23
C GLU A 353 -7.83 -3.01 15.18
N GLU A 354 -7.60 -4.29 14.88
CA GLU A 354 -6.26 -4.88 14.78
C GLU A 354 -5.45 -4.19 13.67
N PHE A 355 -6.11 -3.92 12.53
CA PHE A 355 -5.51 -3.49 11.27
C PHE A 355 -5.78 -2.03 10.89
N ASN A 356 -6.65 -1.31 11.60
CA ASN A 356 -7.01 0.06 11.24
C ASN A 356 -5.81 1.02 11.39
N PHE A 357 -5.45 1.67 10.28
CA PHE A 357 -4.36 2.64 10.17
C PHE A 357 -4.47 3.80 11.17
N HIS A 358 -5.69 4.27 11.47
CA HIS A 358 -5.91 5.43 12.34
C HIS A 358 -5.69 5.15 13.84
N ASN A 359 -5.63 3.87 14.24
CA ASN A 359 -5.72 3.51 15.65
C ASN A 359 -4.37 3.45 16.38
N LYS A 360 -3.20 3.51 15.73
CA LYS A 360 -1.91 3.51 16.45
C LYS A 360 -0.83 4.39 15.83
N LYS A 361 -0.04 5.03 16.70
CA LYS A 361 1.18 5.74 16.33
C LYS A 361 2.29 4.71 16.05
N ASN A 362 3.09 4.92 15.01
CA ASN A 362 4.25 4.08 14.63
C ASN A 362 3.95 2.67 14.06
N ILE A 363 2.83 2.47 13.36
CA ILE A 363 2.61 1.19 12.63
C ILE A 363 3.16 1.27 11.21
N ASN A 364 3.73 0.17 10.72
CA ASN A 364 4.07 -0.01 9.31
C ASN A 364 2.77 0.02 8.46
N TYR A 365 2.69 0.96 7.51
CA TYR A 365 1.52 1.10 6.63
C TYR A 365 1.20 -0.18 5.85
N LYS A 366 2.21 -1.02 5.58
CA LYS A 366 2.07 -2.31 4.89
C LYS A 366 1.50 -3.44 5.76
N GLU A 367 1.30 -3.19 7.05
CA GLU A 367 0.67 -4.10 8.00
C GLU A 367 -0.69 -3.55 8.49
N THR A 368 -1.22 -2.54 7.81
CA THR A 368 -2.48 -1.86 8.15
C THR A 368 -3.35 -1.63 6.93
N GLY A 369 -4.58 -1.22 7.17
CA GLY A 369 -5.50 -0.74 6.14
C GLY A 369 -6.62 0.13 6.72
N TYR A 370 -7.60 0.43 5.89
CA TYR A 370 -8.79 1.19 6.25
C TYR A 370 -9.95 0.22 6.55
N PHE A 371 -10.03 -0.19 7.81
CA PHE A 371 -11.09 -1.04 8.34
C PHE A 371 -11.81 -0.31 9.47
N THR A 372 -12.94 0.34 9.15
CA THR A 372 -13.72 1.13 10.11
C THR A 372 -14.93 0.38 10.65
N ASN A 373 -15.37 -0.67 9.96
CA ASN A 373 -16.59 -1.41 10.25
C ASN A 373 -17.87 -0.54 10.29
N ASP A 374 -17.88 0.60 9.60
CA ASP A 374 -19.01 1.54 9.60
C ASP A 374 -20.29 0.99 8.94
N ASN A 375 -20.18 -0.15 8.25
CA ASN A 375 -21.27 -0.78 7.52
C ASN A 375 -21.77 -2.10 8.15
N GLN A 376 -21.69 -2.21 9.48
CA GLN A 376 -22.15 -3.38 10.23
C GLN A 376 -23.63 -3.72 9.95
N LEU A 377 -24.48 -2.70 9.72
CA LEU A 377 -25.90 -2.89 9.39
C LEU A 377 -26.12 -3.86 8.22
N MET A 378 -25.30 -3.82 7.17
CA MET A 378 -25.47 -4.75 6.04
C MET A 378 -25.10 -6.18 6.40
N VAL A 379 -24.10 -6.35 7.27
CA VAL A 379 -23.72 -7.67 7.77
C VAL A 379 -24.81 -8.23 8.66
N ASP A 380 -25.39 -7.41 9.54
CA ASP A 380 -26.49 -7.83 10.43
C ASP A 380 -27.74 -8.23 9.64
N LEU A 381 -28.02 -7.54 8.53
CA LEU A 381 -29.15 -7.86 7.66
C LEU A 381 -28.92 -9.08 6.77
N TRP A 382 -27.71 -9.28 6.25
CA TRP A 382 -27.48 -10.18 5.11
C TRP A 382 -26.32 -11.17 5.29
N GLY A 383 -25.57 -11.08 6.38
CA GLY A 383 -24.40 -11.93 6.66
C GLY A 383 -24.74 -13.28 7.29
N GLU A 384 -25.99 -13.52 7.68
CA GLU A 384 -26.42 -14.80 8.26
C GLU A 384 -26.11 -15.97 7.30
N GLY A 385 -25.41 -16.98 7.81
CA GLY A 385 -25.03 -18.17 7.05
C GLY A 385 -23.74 -18.02 6.23
N PHE A 386 -23.04 -16.88 6.30
CA PHE A 386 -21.69 -16.74 5.76
C PHE A 386 -20.69 -17.60 6.54
N VAL A 387 -19.83 -18.30 5.82
CA VAL A 387 -18.68 -19.03 6.37
C VAL A 387 -17.47 -18.67 5.53
N PHE A 388 -16.47 -18.09 6.18
CA PHE A 388 -15.20 -17.76 5.55
C PHE A 388 -14.48 -19.02 5.04
N ASP A 389 -14.08 -19.01 3.78
CA ASP A 389 -13.21 -20.03 3.19
C ASP A 389 -11.77 -19.52 3.13
N PRO A 390 -10.89 -19.93 4.08
CA PRO A 390 -9.51 -19.52 4.06
C PRO A 390 -8.71 -20.15 2.92
N THR A 391 -9.22 -21.25 2.33
CA THR A 391 -8.46 -22.05 1.36
C THR A 391 -8.25 -21.37 0.02
N THR A 392 -8.90 -20.24 -0.24
CA THR A 392 -8.82 -19.50 -1.50
C THR A 392 -7.81 -18.35 -1.49
N ILE A 393 -7.44 -17.87 -0.30
CA ILE A 393 -6.67 -16.63 -0.13
C ILE A 393 -5.29 -16.74 -0.72
N PHE A 394 -4.59 -17.81 -0.34
CA PHE A 394 -3.22 -18.08 -0.76
C PHE A 394 -3.18 -19.12 -1.88
N LYS A 395 -4.31 -19.45 -2.53
CA LYS A 395 -4.30 -20.31 -3.73
C LYS A 395 -3.54 -19.59 -4.84
N SER A 396 -2.24 -19.80 -4.89
CA SER A 396 -1.40 -19.27 -5.94
C SER A 396 -1.37 -20.25 -7.12
N ASN A 397 -1.63 -19.74 -8.33
CA ASN A 397 -1.33 -20.48 -9.56
C ASN A 397 0.19 -20.70 -9.70
N ASN A 398 1.01 -20.01 -8.91
CA ASN A 398 2.48 -20.01 -8.96
C ASN A 398 3.11 -21.34 -8.58
N ILE A 399 2.37 -22.20 -7.87
CA ILE A 399 2.82 -23.57 -7.62
C ILE A 399 2.93 -24.35 -8.94
N SER A 400 2.16 -23.95 -9.97
CA SER A 400 2.34 -24.45 -11.33
C SER A 400 3.63 -23.94 -11.99
N CYS A 401 4.21 -22.82 -11.53
CA CYS A 401 5.50 -22.28 -11.98
C CYS A 401 6.70 -22.91 -11.27
N LEU A 402 6.48 -23.65 -10.16
CA LEU A 402 7.42 -24.66 -9.66
C LEU A 402 7.48 -25.90 -10.58
N MET A 403 6.67 -25.91 -11.64
CA MET A 403 6.68 -26.89 -12.72
C MET A 403 6.94 -26.12 -14.03
N ASP A 404 7.62 -26.74 -14.99
CA ASP A 404 8.06 -26.11 -16.25
C ASP A 404 6.90 -25.72 -17.22
N LYS A 405 5.90 -24.91 -16.81
CA LYS A 405 4.78 -24.51 -17.68
C LYS A 405 4.76 -23.01 -17.99
N GLU A 406 4.89 -22.70 -19.28
CA GLU A 406 5.05 -21.34 -19.82
C GLU A 406 3.75 -20.52 -20.07
N ASN A 407 2.56 -20.93 -19.60
CA ASN A 407 1.29 -20.43 -20.17
C ASN A 407 0.21 -19.90 -19.21
N GLU A 408 0.53 -19.57 -17.95
CA GLU A 408 -0.41 -18.83 -17.08
C GLU A 408 0.20 -17.48 -16.66
N SER A 409 -0.66 -16.47 -16.44
CA SER A 409 -0.22 -15.17 -15.91
C SER A 409 0.43 -15.38 -14.55
N TYR A 410 1.76 -15.30 -14.49
CA TYR A 410 2.52 -15.44 -13.26
C TYR A 410 2.03 -14.42 -12.22
N ILE A 411 1.79 -14.89 -11.01
CA ILE A 411 1.57 -14.03 -9.84
C ILE A 411 2.88 -14.14 -9.03
N PRO A 412 3.44 -13.07 -8.46
CA PRO A 412 4.58 -13.22 -7.57
C PRO A 412 4.18 -13.90 -6.25
N GLU A 413 5.13 -14.58 -5.60
CA GLU A 413 4.95 -15.08 -4.23
C GLU A 413 4.72 -13.90 -3.28
N PHE A 414 3.79 -14.06 -2.34
CA PHE A 414 3.53 -13.05 -1.33
C PHE A 414 4.43 -13.27 -0.12
N ILE A 415 5.13 -12.20 0.29
CA ILE A 415 6.07 -12.21 1.42
C ILE A 415 5.67 -11.15 2.42
N GLY A 416 5.67 -11.52 3.69
CA GLY A 416 5.32 -10.61 4.77
C GLY A 416 5.54 -11.21 6.15
N THR A 417 5.52 -10.34 7.15
CA THR A 417 5.46 -10.74 8.55
C THR A 417 4.14 -11.45 8.85
N GLU A 418 4.04 -12.09 10.02
CA GLU A 418 2.78 -12.69 10.49
C GLU A 418 1.61 -11.69 10.44
N LYS A 419 1.84 -10.44 10.86
CA LYS A 419 0.83 -9.37 10.79
C LYS A 419 0.39 -9.08 9.36
N ARG A 420 1.33 -9.03 8.42
CA ARG A 420 1.03 -8.81 7.00
C ARG A 420 0.26 -9.99 6.40
N MET A 421 0.60 -11.22 6.76
CA MET A 421 -0.16 -12.41 6.37
C MET A 421 -1.59 -12.36 6.92
N ARG A 422 -1.76 -12.06 8.21
CA ARG A 422 -3.08 -11.90 8.84
C ARG A 422 -3.91 -10.80 8.20
N LEU A 423 -3.30 -9.66 7.85
CA LEU A 423 -3.97 -8.58 7.13
C LEU A 423 -4.50 -9.04 5.77
N GLN A 424 -3.70 -9.77 4.99
CA GLN A 424 -4.13 -10.33 3.71
C GLN A 424 -5.32 -11.28 3.89
N VAL A 425 -5.28 -12.13 4.92
CA VAL A 425 -6.39 -13.04 5.24
C VAL A 425 -7.65 -12.28 5.62
N TYR A 426 -7.55 -11.27 6.49
CA TYR A 426 -8.69 -10.47 6.91
C TYR A 426 -9.31 -9.67 5.75
N LYS A 427 -8.46 -9.06 4.91
CA LYS A 427 -8.89 -8.35 3.69
C LYS A 427 -9.72 -9.29 2.80
N GLU A 428 -9.23 -10.50 2.57
CA GLU A 428 -9.94 -11.49 1.74
C GLU A 428 -11.22 -11.99 2.39
N ALA A 429 -11.23 -12.20 3.71
CA ALA A 429 -12.44 -12.55 4.45
C ALA A 429 -13.54 -11.51 4.28
N ARG A 430 -13.19 -10.22 4.36
CA ARG A 430 -14.12 -9.11 4.14
C ARG A 430 -14.56 -8.99 2.68
N MET A 431 -13.69 -9.33 1.73
CA MET A 431 -14.06 -9.44 0.30
C MET A 431 -15.09 -10.54 0.07
N GLN A 432 -14.84 -11.76 0.55
CA GLN A 432 -15.79 -12.87 0.46
C GLN A 432 -17.13 -12.55 1.14
N LEU A 433 -17.11 -11.92 2.31
CA LEU A 433 -18.32 -11.49 3.02
C LEU A 433 -19.09 -10.45 2.19
N ALA A 434 -18.41 -9.48 1.58
CA ALA A 434 -19.04 -8.48 0.73
C ALA A 434 -19.69 -9.11 -0.51
N GLU A 435 -19.03 -10.06 -1.17
CA GLU A 435 -19.59 -10.81 -2.30
C GLU A 435 -20.81 -11.65 -1.89
N TYR A 436 -20.73 -12.35 -0.76
CA TYR A 436 -21.85 -13.11 -0.19
C TYR A 436 -23.07 -12.22 0.05
N ILE A 437 -22.87 -11.08 0.73
CA ILE A 437 -23.95 -10.14 1.05
C ILE A 437 -24.55 -9.57 -0.24
N LYS A 438 -23.73 -9.19 -1.23
CA LYS A 438 -24.21 -8.66 -2.52
C LYS A 438 -25.12 -9.67 -3.23
N GLU A 439 -24.77 -10.95 -3.22
CA GLU A 439 -25.58 -12.01 -3.82
C GLU A 439 -26.90 -12.21 -3.04
N LYS A 440 -26.89 -12.13 -1.71
CA LYS A 440 -28.12 -12.16 -0.88
C LYS A 440 -29.04 -10.97 -1.12
N ILE A 441 -28.47 -9.77 -1.23
CA ILE A 441 -29.20 -8.54 -1.57
C ILE A 441 -29.84 -8.68 -2.96
N TYR A 442 -29.10 -9.20 -3.94
CA TYR A 442 -29.62 -9.44 -5.29
C TYR A 442 -30.81 -10.41 -5.28
N GLN A 443 -30.68 -11.55 -4.62
CA GLN A 443 -31.77 -12.54 -4.51
C GLN A 443 -33.00 -11.93 -3.85
N ALA A 444 -32.82 -11.20 -2.74
CA ALA A 444 -33.93 -10.55 -2.05
C ALA A 444 -34.61 -9.45 -2.89
N TRP A 445 -33.85 -8.71 -3.72
CA TRP A 445 -34.42 -7.75 -4.66
C TRP A 445 -35.26 -8.44 -5.74
N VAL A 446 -34.79 -9.57 -6.27
CA VAL A 446 -35.56 -10.37 -7.23
C VAL A 446 -36.82 -10.95 -6.59
N ASP A 447 -36.71 -11.55 -5.41
CA ASP A 447 -37.81 -12.18 -4.68
C ASP A 447 -38.90 -11.18 -4.26
N TYR A 448 -38.53 -9.94 -3.96
CA TYR A 448 -39.49 -8.87 -3.65
C TYR A 448 -40.28 -8.41 -4.90
N GLY A 449 -39.86 -8.79 -6.11
CA GLY A 449 -40.45 -8.32 -7.36
C GLY A 449 -39.77 -7.07 -7.93
N LYS A 450 -38.48 -6.89 -7.62
CA LYS A 450 -37.61 -5.81 -8.14
C LYS A 450 -38.12 -4.40 -7.81
N THR A 451 -37.55 -3.41 -8.49
CA THR A 451 -37.79 -1.98 -8.23
C THR A 451 -39.25 -1.56 -8.46
N GLU A 452 -39.99 -2.23 -9.35
CA GLU A 452 -41.41 -1.94 -9.59
C GLU A 452 -42.26 -2.14 -8.33
N LYS A 453 -42.08 -3.26 -7.62
CA LYS A 453 -42.80 -3.51 -6.36
C LYS A 453 -42.43 -2.56 -5.23
N ILE A 454 -41.20 -2.05 -5.23
CA ILE A 454 -40.76 -1.04 -4.25
C ILE A 454 -41.43 0.30 -4.53
N LYS A 455 -41.56 0.69 -5.80
CA LYS A 455 -42.31 1.89 -6.19
C LYS A 455 -43.78 1.79 -5.77
N GLU A 456 -44.42 0.67 -6.07
CA GLU A 456 -45.82 0.41 -5.68
C GLU A 456 -45.99 0.52 -4.15
N TRP A 457 -45.14 -0.16 -3.39
CA TRP A 457 -45.15 -0.11 -1.93
C TRP A 457 -44.99 1.32 -1.42
N TYR A 458 -43.97 2.05 -1.88
CA TYR A 458 -43.66 3.37 -1.38
C TYR A 458 -44.81 4.35 -1.64
N GLN A 459 -45.39 4.34 -2.85
CA GLN A 459 -46.55 5.15 -3.18
C GLN A 459 -47.77 4.85 -2.29
N GLN A 460 -48.11 3.57 -2.12
CA GLN A 460 -49.25 3.15 -1.29
C GLN A 460 -49.05 3.58 0.18
N SER A 461 -47.82 3.48 0.66
CA SER A 461 -47.44 3.81 2.03
C SER A 461 -47.54 5.30 2.30
N LEU A 462 -47.02 6.13 1.39
CA LEU A 462 -47.16 7.59 1.47
C LEU A 462 -48.64 8.03 1.41
N LEU A 463 -49.45 7.40 0.56
CA LEU A 463 -50.87 7.70 0.47
C LEU A 463 -51.64 7.30 1.74
N SER A 464 -51.24 6.20 2.36
CA SER A 464 -51.82 5.72 3.63
C SER A 464 -51.49 6.66 4.79
N ASN A 465 -50.30 7.29 4.78
CA ASN A 465 -49.85 8.25 5.80
C ASN A 465 -49.99 9.73 5.36
N LYS A 466 -50.82 10.03 4.36
CA LYS A 466 -50.88 11.36 3.73
C LYS A 466 -51.24 12.50 4.69
N GLU A 467 -52.06 12.24 5.71
CA GLU A 467 -52.48 13.29 6.66
C GLU A 467 -51.30 13.78 7.50
N PHE A 468 -50.49 12.85 8.03
CA PHE A 468 -49.25 13.18 8.73
C PHE A 468 -48.32 14.00 7.83
N ILE A 469 -48.14 13.56 6.58
CA ILE A 469 -47.31 14.27 5.60
C ILE A 469 -47.85 15.68 5.38
N TYR A 470 -49.16 15.87 5.23
CA TYR A 470 -49.74 17.21 5.05
C TYR A 470 -49.54 18.10 6.28
N ARG A 471 -49.67 17.56 7.49
CA ARG A 471 -49.34 18.31 8.73
C ARG A 471 -47.87 18.71 8.78
N MET A 472 -46.97 17.81 8.38
CA MET A 472 -45.53 18.09 8.27
C MET A 472 -45.25 19.21 7.25
N LEU A 473 -45.87 19.16 6.07
CA LEU A 473 -45.72 20.18 5.02
C LEU A 473 -46.30 21.54 5.46
N MET A 474 -47.45 21.56 6.12
CA MET A 474 -48.07 22.77 6.67
C MET A 474 -47.16 23.42 7.71
N LYS A 475 -46.66 22.63 8.68
CA LYS A 475 -45.72 23.12 9.69
C LYS A 475 -44.45 23.69 9.05
N TYR A 476 -43.93 23.02 8.03
CA TYR A 476 -42.75 23.49 7.31
C TYR A 476 -42.97 24.82 6.58
N GLU A 477 -44.12 24.98 5.91
CA GLU A 477 -44.47 26.25 5.28
C GLU A 477 -44.65 27.37 6.31
N GLU A 478 -45.32 27.11 7.44
CA GLU A 478 -45.46 28.09 8.52
C GLU A 478 -44.12 28.50 9.14
N GLU A 479 -43.18 27.55 9.31
CA GLU A 479 -41.82 27.85 9.77
C GLU A 479 -41.08 28.76 8.78
N ILE A 480 -41.32 28.62 7.47
CA ILE A 480 -40.77 29.51 6.45
C ILE A 480 -41.41 30.90 6.51
N GLU A 481 -42.74 30.96 6.56
CA GLU A 481 -43.48 32.23 6.61
C GLU A 481 -43.16 33.06 7.86
N ASN A 482 -42.93 32.40 8.99
CA ASN A 482 -42.54 33.03 10.25
C ASN A 482 -41.03 33.35 10.34
N GLY A 483 -40.25 33.05 9.30
CA GLY A 483 -38.80 33.29 9.26
C GLY A 483 -37.98 32.38 10.19
N ILE A 484 -38.57 31.29 10.70
CA ILE A 484 -37.90 30.29 11.54
C ILE A 484 -36.97 29.41 10.68
N LYS A 485 -37.41 29.09 9.45
CA LYS A 485 -36.61 28.38 8.44
C LYS A 485 -36.47 29.20 7.17
N SER A 486 -35.31 29.13 6.53
CA SER A 486 -35.12 29.62 5.17
C SER A 486 -35.76 28.67 4.15
N GLU A 487 -36.30 29.18 3.05
CA GLU A 487 -36.75 28.33 1.94
C GLU A 487 -35.56 27.62 1.28
N LEU A 488 -35.69 26.31 1.03
CA LEU A 488 -34.64 25.50 0.43
C LEU A 488 -34.71 25.62 -1.09
N SER A 489 -33.60 26.03 -1.72
CA SER A 489 -33.49 26.09 -3.18
C SER A 489 -33.14 24.72 -3.76
N CYS A 490 -33.54 24.46 -5.01
CA CYS A 490 -33.26 23.18 -5.66
C CYS A 490 -31.77 22.81 -5.62
N GLY A 491 -31.47 21.57 -5.23
CA GLY A 491 -30.10 21.06 -5.11
C GLY A 491 -29.41 21.37 -3.78
N TRP A 492 -29.96 22.27 -2.96
CA TRP A 492 -29.46 22.53 -1.62
C TRP A 492 -29.99 21.51 -0.62
N ARG A 493 -29.17 21.21 0.40
CA ARG A 493 -29.50 20.27 1.48
C ARG A 493 -29.41 20.97 2.83
N ARG A 494 -30.22 20.53 3.79
CA ARG A 494 -30.10 20.94 5.18
C ARG A 494 -28.91 20.25 5.83
N SER A 495 -28.17 20.98 6.66
CA SER A 495 -27.04 20.46 7.45
C SER A 495 -27.47 19.84 8.78
N ASP A 496 -28.73 20.03 9.20
CA ASP A 496 -29.26 19.57 10.49
C ASP A 496 -29.80 18.13 10.45
N GLY A 497 -29.67 17.44 9.31
CA GLY A 497 -30.16 16.07 9.12
C GLY A 497 -31.68 15.95 8.94
N SER A 498 -32.41 17.07 8.88
CA SER A 498 -33.85 17.04 8.60
C SER A 498 -34.16 16.64 7.15
N ILE A 499 -35.39 16.15 6.92
CA ILE A 499 -35.85 15.82 5.57
C ILE A 499 -35.85 17.10 4.72
N ASN A 500 -35.24 17.03 3.54
CA ASN A 500 -35.23 18.15 2.60
C ASN A 500 -36.63 18.33 1.98
N ILE A 501 -37.21 19.51 2.14
CA ILE A 501 -38.50 19.88 1.56
C ILE A 501 -38.32 21.16 0.73
N TYR A 502 -38.67 21.09 -0.54
CA TYR A 502 -38.67 22.22 -1.48
C TYR A 502 -40.09 22.63 -1.80
N ILE A 503 -40.35 23.94 -1.80
CA ILE A 503 -41.65 24.49 -2.19
C ILE A 503 -41.49 25.17 -3.54
N THR A 504 -42.30 24.77 -4.51
CA THR A 504 -42.37 25.41 -5.83
C THR A 504 -43.76 26.02 -6.00
N ARG A 505 -43.81 27.31 -6.29
CA ARG A 505 -45.07 28.08 -6.42
C ARG A 505 -45.21 28.65 -7.82
N ASN A 506 -46.42 28.64 -8.35
CA ASN A 506 -46.81 29.15 -9.66
C ASN A 506 -46.21 28.38 -10.86
N ASP A 507 -45.80 27.12 -10.66
CA ASP A 507 -45.29 26.25 -11.73
C ASP A 507 -46.23 25.09 -12.04
N ASP A 508 -46.37 24.76 -13.32
CA ASP A 508 -47.18 23.63 -13.81
C ASP A 508 -46.55 22.26 -13.45
N TYR A 509 -45.25 22.22 -13.10
CA TYR A 509 -44.48 21.00 -12.76
C TYR A 509 -43.20 21.34 -11.97
N PRO A 510 -42.72 20.48 -11.06
CA PRO A 510 -41.47 20.69 -10.31
C PRO A 510 -40.21 20.36 -11.15
N PHE A 511 -39.97 21.10 -12.23
CA PHE A 511 -38.94 20.79 -13.26
C PHE A 511 -37.51 20.65 -12.73
N GLY A 512 -37.13 21.37 -11.67
CA GLY A 512 -35.77 21.34 -11.11
C GLY A 512 -35.37 20.00 -10.47
N HIS A 513 -36.32 19.12 -10.16
CA HIS A 513 -36.09 17.96 -9.29
C HIS A 513 -35.98 16.61 -10.02
N MET A 514 -36.10 16.59 -11.37
CA MET A 514 -35.99 15.38 -12.20
C MET A 514 -36.84 14.20 -11.70
N LEU A 515 -38.07 14.48 -11.27
CA LEU A 515 -38.98 13.45 -10.76
C LEU A 515 -39.53 12.59 -11.90
N SER A 516 -39.62 11.28 -11.68
CA SER A 516 -40.39 10.37 -12.53
C SER A 516 -41.89 10.62 -12.34
N SER A 517 -42.72 10.19 -13.31
CA SER A 517 -44.18 10.25 -13.15
C SER A 517 -44.69 9.54 -11.90
N ASP A 518 -43.98 8.49 -11.49
CA ASP A 518 -44.28 7.66 -10.33
C ASP A 518 -43.90 8.36 -9.01
N GLY A 519 -43.06 9.40 -9.07
CA GLY A 519 -42.71 10.22 -7.92
C GLY A 519 -43.75 11.30 -7.59
N ILE A 520 -44.84 11.41 -8.35
CA ILE A 520 -45.87 12.43 -8.15
C ILE A 520 -47.09 11.82 -7.46
N ILE A 521 -47.35 12.27 -6.23
CA ILE A 521 -48.31 11.67 -5.31
C ILE A 521 -49.46 12.64 -5.02
N GLY A 522 -50.67 12.10 -4.83
CA GLY A 522 -51.83 12.90 -4.38
C GLY A 522 -52.44 13.82 -5.44
N CYS A 523 -52.09 13.65 -6.71
CA CYS A 523 -52.70 14.34 -7.85
C CYS A 523 -52.86 13.41 -9.06
N THR A 524 -53.75 13.78 -9.98
CA THR A 524 -54.08 12.95 -11.16
C THR A 524 -53.51 13.56 -12.43
N ARG A 525 -52.76 12.78 -13.22
CA ARG A 525 -52.24 13.25 -14.52
C ARG A 525 -53.38 13.49 -15.50
N LYS A 526 -53.39 14.63 -16.18
CA LYS A 526 -54.36 14.93 -17.24
C LYS A 526 -54.05 14.08 -18.48
N ARG A 527 -55.07 13.41 -19.07
CA ARG A 527 -54.90 12.49 -20.22
C ARG A 527 -54.18 13.12 -21.43
N ASP A 528 -54.43 14.40 -21.69
CA ASP A 528 -53.97 15.07 -22.92
C ASP A 528 -52.82 16.07 -22.67
N GLY A 529 -51.99 15.88 -21.64
CA GLY A 529 -50.83 16.77 -21.44
C GLY A 529 -49.92 16.46 -20.25
N TRP A 530 -48.95 17.36 -20.02
CA TRP A 530 -47.97 17.31 -18.92
C TRP A 530 -48.48 17.97 -17.62
N LYS A 531 -49.79 18.25 -17.53
CA LYS A 531 -50.40 18.92 -16.37
C LYS A 531 -50.99 17.91 -15.39
N TRP A 532 -50.90 18.22 -14.11
CA TRP A 532 -51.43 17.44 -13.02
C TRP A 532 -52.62 18.15 -12.38
N LEU A 533 -53.63 17.39 -11.96
CA LEU A 533 -54.86 17.89 -11.36
C LEU A 533 -54.87 17.62 -9.86
N CYS A 534 -55.14 18.67 -9.08
CA CYS A 534 -55.24 18.59 -7.63
C CYS A 534 -56.47 17.75 -7.25
N ASN A 535 -56.27 16.67 -6.48
CA ASN A 535 -57.36 15.76 -6.10
C ASN A 535 -58.43 16.42 -5.21
N VAL A 536 -58.14 17.57 -4.58
CA VAL A 536 -59.09 18.31 -3.74
C VAL A 536 -60.05 19.19 -4.56
N THR A 537 -59.56 19.83 -5.63
CA THR A 537 -60.33 20.84 -6.37
C THR A 537 -60.58 20.50 -7.83
N GLY A 538 -59.90 19.49 -8.38
CA GLY A 538 -59.89 19.17 -9.81
C GLY A 538 -59.19 20.20 -10.70
N CYS A 539 -58.62 21.27 -10.13
CA CYS A 539 -57.89 22.29 -10.87
C CYS A 539 -56.44 21.86 -11.13
N VAL A 540 -55.77 22.51 -12.09
CA VAL A 540 -54.34 22.29 -12.35
C VAL A 540 -53.52 22.62 -11.11
N CYS A 541 -52.58 21.73 -10.75
CA CYS A 541 -51.61 21.96 -9.69
C CYS A 541 -50.67 23.11 -10.08
N ASN A 542 -50.49 24.05 -9.16
CA ASN A 542 -49.58 25.19 -9.32
C ASN A 542 -48.74 25.45 -8.06
N MET A 543 -48.81 24.53 -7.10
CA MET A 543 -48.04 24.53 -5.88
C MET A 543 -47.55 23.11 -5.63
N TRP A 544 -46.27 22.96 -5.40
CA TRP A 544 -45.61 21.67 -5.25
C TRP A 544 -44.75 21.65 -4.00
N PHE A 545 -44.87 20.56 -3.25
CA PHE A 545 -43.95 20.22 -2.18
C PHE A 545 -43.14 19.02 -2.62
N VAL A 546 -41.85 19.21 -2.88
CA VAL A 546 -40.92 18.12 -3.21
C VAL A 546 -40.24 17.70 -1.92
N ILE A 547 -40.45 16.45 -1.51
CA ILE A 547 -39.82 15.83 -0.36
C ILE A 547 -38.67 14.98 -0.89
N ALA A 548 -37.47 15.21 -0.37
CA ALA A 548 -36.25 14.49 -0.77
C ALA A 548 -35.61 13.82 0.46
N PRO A 549 -36.04 12.59 0.79
CA PRO A 549 -35.39 11.79 1.82
C PRO A 549 -33.92 11.58 1.50
N GLN A 550 -33.09 11.49 2.53
CA GLN A 550 -31.65 11.26 2.44
C GLN A 550 -31.27 9.87 2.95
N THR A 551 -32.05 9.29 3.86
CA THR A 551 -31.78 7.99 4.49
C THR A 551 -33.05 7.14 4.60
N TRP A 552 -32.88 5.84 4.82
CA TRP A 552 -34.00 4.90 5.01
C TRP A 552 -34.84 5.21 6.26
N GLU A 553 -34.25 5.75 7.33
CA GLU A 553 -35.01 6.16 8.53
C GLU A 553 -35.98 7.29 8.22
N GLN A 554 -35.60 8.19 7.30
CA GLN A 554 -36.50 9.23 6.82
C GLN A 554 -37.66 8.64 5.99
N LEU A 555 -37.45 7.52 5.29
CA LEU A 555 -38.53 6.80 4.61
C LEU A 555 -39.50 6.16 5.61
N GLU A 556 -38.99 5.58 6.71
CA GLU A 556 -39.85 5.05 7.79
C GLU A 556 -40.67 6.18 8.43
N LEU A 557 -40.07 7.35 8.67
CA LEU A 557 -40.78 8.51 9.19
C LEU A 557 -41.92 8.95 8.26
N LEU A 558 -41.67 9.00 6.95
CA LEU A 558 -42.68 9.43 5.97
C LEU A 558 -43.80 8.40 5.78
N THR A 559 -43.46 7.11 5.83
CA THR A 559 -44.41 6.02 5.61
C THR A 559 -45.12 5.57 6.89
N ASN A 560 -44.61 5.96 8.06
CA ASN A 560 -45.07 5.54 9.39
C ASN A 560 -45.15 4.01 9.55
N GLN A 561 -44.16 3.32 8.98
CA GLN A 561 -44.01 1.87 9.07
C GLN A 561 -42.55 1.50 8.80
N GLU A 562 -42.17 0.27 9.14
CA GLU A 562 -40.86 -0.27 8.80
C GLU A 562 -40.70 -0.39 7.28
N VAL A 563 -39.54 0.01 6.76
CA VAL A 563 -39.24 -0.17 5.33
C VAL A 563 -38.98 -1.64 5.01
N PRO A 564 -39.24 -2.11 3.77
CA PRO A 564 -38.83 -3.43 3.33
C PRO A 564 -37.35 -3.64 3.60
N LYS A 565 -36.99 -4.86 4.04
CA LYS A 565 -35.60 -5.22 4.37
C LYS A 565 -34.59 -4.81 3.28
N ILE A 566 -34.98 -4.89 2.00
CA ILE A 566 -34.15 -4.52 0.85
C ILE A 566 -33.89 -3.01 0.69
N VAL A 567 -34.71 -2.16 1.34
CA VAL A 567 -34.57 -0.70 1.40
C VAL A 567 -33.81 -0.26 2.66
N LYS A 568 -33.78 -1.09 3.70
CA LYS A 568 -33.13 -0.80 4.97
C LYS A 568 -31.63 -0.57 4.76
N GLY A 569 -31.12 0.54 5.27
CA GLY A 569 -29.74 1.00 5.05
C GLY A 569 -29.53 1.87 3.80
N TRP A 570 -30.55 2.15 2.99
CA TRP A 570 -30.43 3.06 1.85
C TRP A 570 -29.98 4.48 2.26
N ASN A 571 -29.09 5.06 1.47
CA ASN A 571 -28.61 6.43 1.60
C ASN A 571 -28.48 7.08 0.20
N VAL A 572 -28.96 8.31 0.04
CA VAL A 572 -28.91 9.06 -1.22
C VAL A 572 -27.48 9.29 -1.74
N ASP A 573 -26.50 9.41 -0.86
CA ASP A 573 -25.09 9.61 -1.23
C ASP A 573 -24.39 8.30 -1.60
N GLY A 574 -25.08 7.17 -1.45
CA GLY A 574 -24.53 5.85 -1.61
C GLY A 574 -23.45 5.56 -0.58
N ARG A 575 -22.54 4.66 -0.95
CA ARG A 575 -21.45 4.20 -0.08
C ARG A 575 -20.14 4.24 -0.84
N SER A 576 -19.07 4.53 -0.10
CA SER A 576 -17.71 4.62 -0.63
C SER A 576 -16.76 3.91 0.31
N TYR A 577 -15.63 3.43 -0.25
CA TYR A 577 -14.53 2.94 0.56
C TYR A 577 -13.91 4.07 1.37
N TYR A 578 -13.46 3.76 2.58
CA TYR A 578 -12.46 4.58 3.26
C TYR A 578 -11.07 4.22 2.71
N GLY A 579 -10.26 5.23 2.41
CA GLY A 579 -8.96 5.05 1.75
C GLY A 579 -9.07 4.86 0.24
N ASN A 580 -7.93 4.67 -0.43
CA ASN A 580 -7.87 4.43 -1.86
C ASN A 580 -7.72 2.92 -2.12
N PRO A 581 -8.75 2.21 -2.61
CA PRO A 581 -8.68 0.76 -2.82
C PRO A 581 -7.63 0.33 -3.86
N LEU A 582 -7.09 1.26 -4.65
CA LEU A 582 -5.97 1.00 -5.57
C LEU A 582 -4.62 0.98 -4.84
N LEU A 583 -4.50 1.70 -3.73
CA LEU A 583 -3.23 1.90 -3.01
C LEU A 583 -3.22 1.21 -1.65
N ASP A 584 -4.38 1.06 -1.03
CA ASP A 584 -4.52 0.66 0.38
C ASP A 584 -5.31 -0.65 0.49
N SER A 585 -5.06 -1.40 1.57
CA SER A 585 -5.98 -2.45 2.01
C SER A 585 -7.24 -1.78 2.56
N THR A 586 -8.40 -2.04 1.97
CA THR A 586 -9.68 -1.42 2.37
C THR A 586 -10.73 -2.49 2.70
N ASP A 587 -11.67 -2.15 3.58
CA ASP A 587 -12.81 -3.02 3.89
C ASP A 587 -13.81 -3.07 2.72
N ALA A 588 -13.90 -4.23 2.06
CA ALA A 588 -14.83 -4.44 0.96
C ALA A 588 -16.31 -4.36 1.39
N VAL A 589 -16.61 -4.62 2.66
CA VAL A 589 -17.98 -4.51 3.18
C VAL A 589 -18.42 -3.05 3.24
N ALA A 590 -17.52 -2.10 3.44
CA ALA A 590 -17.87 -0.67 3.53
C ALA A 590 -18.57 -0.12 2.27
N SER A 591 -18.32 -0.71 1.10
CA SER A 591 -18.93 -0.30 -0.17
C SER A 591 -20.23 -1.04 -0.51
N VAL A 592 -20.57 -2.12 0.20
CA VAL A 592 -21.81 -2.86 -0.02
C VAL A 592 -22.99 -1.96 0.32
N GLY A 593 -23.90 -1.72 -0.62
CA GLY A 593 -25.12 -0.92 -0.37
C GLY A 593 -26.38 -1.58 -0.90
N THR A 594 -27.47 -0.84 -0.79
CA THR A 594 -28.77 -1.29 -1.33
C THR A 594 -28.80 -1.23 -2.86
N PRO A 595 -29.70 -1.97 -3.54
CA PRO A 595 -29.85 -1.92 -5.00
C PRO A 595 -30.20 -0.53 -5.56
N PHE A 596 -30.78 0.33 -4.73
CA PHE A 596 -31.34 1.62 -5.13
C PHE A 596 -30.32 2.78 -5.07
N GLU A 597 -29.09 2.50 -4.66
CA GLU A 597 -28.01 3.49 -4.60
C GLU A 597 -27.33 3.67 -5.96
N HIS A 598 -27.06 4.92 -6.34
CA HIS A 598 -26.52 5.27 -7.66
C HIS A 598 -25.24 4.49 -8.00
N ASN A 599 -24.30 4.40 -7.07
CA ASN A 599 -23.02 3.71 -7.30
C ASN A 599 -23.18 2.20 -7.52
N ASN A 600 -24.24 1.57 -6.97
CA ASN A 600 -24.48 0.14 -7.14
C ASN A 600 -25.23 -0.14 -8.45
N SER A 601 -26.20 0.69 -8.80
CA SER A 601 -27.04 0.52 -10.00
C SER A 601 -26.36 0.89 -11.32
N TYR A 602 -25.37 1.80 -11.27
CA TYR A 602 -24.59 2.24 -12.44
C TYR A 602 -23.17 1.65 -12.48
N SER A 603 -22.87 0.69 -11.58
CA SER A 603 -21.60 -0.04 -11.63
C SER A 603 -21.51 -0.91 -12.88
N SER A 604 -20.31 -1.36 -13.23
CA SER A 604 -20.06 -2.29 -14.34
C SER A 604 -20.65 -3.69 -14.12
N ASP A 605 -21.30 -3.93 -12.98
CA ASP A 605 -21.98 -5.19 -12.67
C ASP A 605 -23.41 -5.17 -13.24
N ASP A 606 -23.62 -5.86 -14.37
CA ASP A 606 -24.90 -5.93 -15.09
C ASP A 606 -26.05 -6.48 -14.23
N LYS A 607 -25.79 -7.11 -13.07
CA LYS A 607 -26.82 -7.74 -12.23
C LYS A 607 -27.85 -6.75 -11.68
N LEU A 608 -27.44 -5.54 -11.29
CA LEU A 608 -28.30 -4.51 -10.70
C LEU A 608 -28.62 -3.37 -11.68
N LYS A 609 -28.42 -3.63 -12.97
CA LYS A 609 -28.80 -2.70 -14.03
C LYS A 609 -30.29 -2.36 -13.90
N ASP A 610 -30.58 -1.06 -13.98
CA ASP A 610 -31.93 -0.50 -13.81
C ASP A 610 -32.56 -0.66 -12.42
N ALA A 611 -31.80 -1.11 -11.41
CA ALA A 611 -32.32 -1.21 -10.04
C ALA A 611 -32.51 0.16 -9.36
N TYR A 612 -31.81 1.19 -9.84
CA TYR A 612 -31.79 2.54 -9.25
C TYR A 612 -33.20 3.07 -9.00
N TYR A 613 -33.42 3.60 -7.79
CA TYR A 613 -34.65 4.29 -7.46
C TYR A 613 -34.38 5.49 -6.55
N ASP A 614 -34.73 6.67 -7.06
CA ASP A 614 -34.71 7.90 -6.30
C ASP A 614 -36.03 8.04 -5.51
N PHE A 615 -35.94 8.01 -4.18
CA PHE A 615 -37.10 8.10 -3.28
C PHE A 615 -37.64 9.53 -3.10
N LYS A 616 -37.16 10.51 -3.88
CA LYS A 616 -37.78 11.84 -3.98
C LYS A 616 -39.22 11.73 -4.50
N VAL A 617 -40.12 12.47 -3.85
CA VAL A 617 -41.54 12.53 -4.21
C VAL A 617 -42.06 13.96 -4.20
N ALA A 618 -43.09 14.24 -4.98
CA ALA A 618 -43.78 15.52 -4.98
C ALA A 618 -45.28 15.38 -4.69
N PHE A 619 -45.78 16.25 -3.83
CA PHE A 619 -47.21 16.46 -3.62
C PHE A 619 -47.66 17.74 -4.32
N GLY A 620 -48.58 17.59 -5.27
CA GLY A 620 -49.09 18.68 -6.10
C GLY A 620 -50.47 19.16 -5.66
N PHE A 621 -50.61 20.47 -5.51
CA PHE A 621 -51.87 21.11 -5.14
C PHE A 621 -52.17 22.32 -6.04
N SER A 622 -53.47 22.63 -6.16
CA SER A 622 -53.86 23.99 -6.53
C SER A 622 -53.76 24.86 -5.28
N LYS A 623 -53.40 26.14 -5.41
CA LYS A 623 -53.33 27.08 -4.27
C LYS A 623 -54.61 27.05 -3.41
N ARG A 624 -55.78 26.95 -4.05
CA ARG A 624 -57.07 26.84 -3.36
C ARG A 624 -57.25 25.49 -2.63
N GLY A 625 -56.78 24.40 -3.23
CA GLY A 625 -56.82 23.07 -2.64
C GLY A 625 -55.93 22.96 -1.41
N TRP A 626 -54.72 23.50 -1.48
CA TRP A 626 -53.81 23.54 -0.33
C TRP A 626 -54.37 24.37 0.84
N ASN A 627 -54.88 25.58 0.56
CA ASN A 627 -55.53 26.40 1.59
C ASN A 627 -56.71 25.70 2.26
N LYS A 628 -57.47 24.88 1.51
CA LYS A 628 -58.57 24.10 2.06
C LYS A 628 -58.06 23.02 3.01
N ILE A 629 -57.02 22.27 2.63
CA ILE A 629 -56.38 21.27 3.48
C ILE A 629 -55.85 21.91 4.77
N MET A 630 -55.13 23.03 4.67
CA MET A 630 -54.59 23.72 5.85
C MET A 630 -55.69 24.16 6.82
N LYS A 631 -56.84 24.61 6.31
CA LYS A 631 -57.97 24.97 7.16
C LYS A 631 -58.54 23.75 7.89
N GLU A 632 -58.75 22.65 7.17
CA GLU A 632 -59.27 21.39 7.74
C GLU A 632 -58.32 20.81 8.81
N LEU A 633 -57.01 20.88 8.59
CA LEU A 633 -56.00 20.40 9.54
C LEU A 633 -55.81 21.30 10.78
N LYS A 634 -56.22 22.57 10.73
CA LYS A 634 -56.19 23.49 11.89
C LYS A 634 -57.43 23.36 12.77
N GLU A 635 -58.50 22.82 12.23
CA GLU A 635 -59.78 22.58 12.92
C GLU A 635 -59.81 21.20 13.63
N GLN A 636 -58.80 20.35 13.38
CA GLN A 636 -58.58 19.02 13.98
C GLN A 636 -57.30 19.00 14.82
#